data_AF-A0A0G4GDQ7-F1
#
_entry.id   AF-A0A0G4GDQ7-F1
#
_cell.length_a   1.000
_cell.length_b   1.000
_cell.length_c   1.000
_cell.angle_alpha   90.00
_cell.angle_beta   90.00
_cell.angle_gamma   90.00
#
_symmetry.space_group_name_H-M   'P 1'
#
loop_
_entity.id
_entity.type
_entity.pdbx_description
1 polymer ?
#
loop_
_entity_poly.entity_id
_entity_poly.type
_entity_poly.pdbx_seq_one_letter_code
_entity_poly.pdbx_strand_id
1 'polypeptide(L)'
;MNGHDFQLTKDGNGLMFTYDVHILKVDDFHLGVKGEKGVIGTAVQEITPTGEVVFEWRSWDHLPLSLWESEGRHPEIWDLLHSNAIVEAHNGHILLSMRKMSQIAKIDRDSGEVLWRLGGKGGNFRILNDTRGYFIGQHDVRDLGKPEGKQQISIFDNGVIAADGKARRGSRGAEYDLHFDSHGRPLNARLVNSYDTGILAYAKGSYRRMPNGNGVYCLGVGVKQPRVWTANPFYIEKDSSGRELVRMEWDLHVYRHFLEIYRAIKAPWIGTPAWPPTALLDDNNKAKTLRLHFSWNGATRLQRWRIVTGDSAKEPLTFVYAEVEKRQFKHWVNIQEGMEKCRYFQAIALDDEGEELSRSPVVKTTPCM
;
A
#
# COMPACT_ATOMS: atom_id res chain seq x y z
N MET A 1 0.51 18.73 7.23
CA MET A 1 0.57 17.27 6.94
C MET A 1 0.85 17.08 5.46
N ASN A 2 1.92 16.34 5.14
CA ASN A 2 2.18 15.89 3.78
C ASN A 2 1.50 14.52 3.63
N GLY A 3 0.49 14.41 2.76
CA GLY A 3 -0.37 13.22 2.64
C GLY A 3 0.22 12.02 1.87
N HIS A 4 1.53 11.97 1.68
CA HIS A 4 2.17 10.94 0.84
C HIS A 4 2.37 9.59 1.54
N ASP A 5 2.56 9.55 2.86
CA ASP A 5 2.71 8.30 3.60
C ASP A 5 2.39 8.46 5.09
N PHE A 6 1.93 7.36 5.69
CA PHE A 6 1.68 7.21 7.13
C PHE A 6 1.83 5.74 7.46
N GLN A 7 2.54 5.41 8.54
CA GLN A 7 2.72 4.03 8.98
C GLN A 7 2.52 3.90 10.48
N LEU A 8 1.87 2.82 10.88
CA LEU A 8 1.94 2.38 12.26
C LEU A 8 3.30 1.72 12.48
N THR A 9 3.99 2.17 13.51
CA THR A 9 5.23 1.56 14.00
C THR A 9 4.91 0.29 14.78
N LYS A 10 5.93 -0.52 15.07
CA LYS A 10 5.81 -1.72 15.90
C LYS A 10 5.26 -1.44 17.29
N ASP A 11 5.52 -0.24 17.82
CA ASP A 11 5.07 0.18 19.16
C ASP A 11 3.67 0.82 19.14
N GLY A 12 3.01 0.87 17.98
CA GLY A 12 1.65 1.39 17.81
C GLY A 12 1.55 2.90 17.61
N ASN A 13 2.68 3.61 17.55
CA ASN A 13 2.73 5.03 17.19
C ASN A 13 2.55 5.24 15.67
N GLY A 14 2.12 6.42 15.25
CA GLY A 14 2.06 6.84 13.86
C GLY A 14 3.35 7.53 13.42
N LEU A 15 4.04 6.97 12.42
CA LEU A 15 5.20 7.57 11.75
C LEU A 15 4.75 8.26 10.46
N MET A 16 5.05 9.55 10.34
CA MET A 16 4.66 10.39 9.21
C MET A 16 5.72 11.43 8.89
N PHE A 17 5.50 12.21 7.83
CA PHE A 17 6.26 13.41 7.58
C PHE A 17 5.36 14.57 7.13
N THR A 18 5.84 15.78 7.32
CA THR A 18 5.18 17.02 6.95
C THR A 18 6.16 17.97 6.25
N TYR A 19 5.61 18.99 5.61
CA TYR A 19 6.39 20.08 5.06
C TYR A 19 6.89 20.99 6.17
N ASP A 20 8.17 21.36 6.09
CA ASP A 20 8.81 22.33 6.96
C ASP A 20 9.35 23.48 6.11
N VAL A 21 8.58 24.59 6.07
CA VAL A 21 8.75 25.67 5.09
C VAL A 21 9.50 26.84 5.72
N HIS A 22 10.58 27.28 5.06
CA HIS A 22 11.37 28.44 5.46
C HIS A 22 11.44 29.45 4.32
N ILE A 23 11.47 30.73 4.65
CA ILE A 23 11.77 31.79 3.67
C ILE A 23 13.27 32.03 3.71
N LEU A 24 13.97 31.72 2.61
CA LEU A 24 15.42 31.85 2.51
C LEU A 24 15.80 32.79 1.39
N LYS A 25 16.86 33.58 1.60
CA LYS A 25 17.55 34.29 0.52
C LYS A 25 18.42 33.29 -0.23
N VAL A 26 18.03 32.96 -1.47
CA VAL A 26 18.66 31.84 -2.21
C VAL A 26 19.84 32.25 -3.09
N ASP A 27 20.17 33.54 -3.10
CA ASP A 27 21.23 34.15 -3.93
C ASP A 27 22.58 33.42 -3.82
N ASP A 28 22.92 32.97 -2.61
CA ASP A 28 24.21 32.36 -2.31
C ASP A 28 24.27 30.88 -2.69
N PHE A 29 23.12 30.20 -2.80
CA PHE A 29 23.05 28.75 -2.95
C PHE A 29 23.01 28.32 -4.42
N HIS A 30 22.27 29.04 -5.26
CA HIS A 30 22.05 28.63 -6.66
C HIS A 30 22.23 29.76 -7.66
N LEU A 31 23.16 29.58 -8.60
CA LEU A 31 23.36 30.49 -9.72
C LEU A 31 22.09 30.55 -10.60
N GLY A 32 21.48 31.73 -10.67
CA GLY A 32 20.35 32.02 -11.56
C GLY A 32 18.98 32.09 -10.89
N VAL A 33 18.86 31.81 -9.59
CA VAL A 33 17.66 32.09 -8.79
C VAL A 33 18.01 33.18 -7.78
N LYS A 34 17.24 34.28 -7.75
CA LYS A 34 17.50 35.42 -6.87
C LYS A 34 16.30 35.76 -5.98
N GLY A 35 16.61 36.39 -4.85
CA GLY A 35 15.67 36.92 -3.88
C GLY A 35 15.28 35.91 -2.80
N GLU A 36 14.27 36.29 -2.04
CA GLU A 36 13.66 35.42 -1.03
C GLU A 36 12.70 34.44 -1.68
N LYS A 37 12.78 33.17 -1.26
CA LYS A 37 11.93 32.08 -1.75
C LYS A 37 11.42 31.25 -0.58
N GLY A 38 10.19 30.79 -0.69
CA GLY A 38 9.69 29.71 0.17
C GLY A 38 10.36 28.41 -0.22
N VAL A 39 11.13 27.84 0.69
CA VAL A 39 11.85 26.58 0.49
C VAL A 39 11.25 25.54 1.42
N ILE A 40 10.86 24.40 0.86
CA ILE A 40 10.21 23.32 1.60
C ILE A 40 11.22 22.22 1.90
N GLY A 41 11.50 22.03 3.18
CA GLY A 41 12.15 20.85 3.72
C GLY A 41 11.14 19.80 4.20
N THR A 42 11.65 18.74 4.79
CA THR A 42 10.84 17.65 5.37
C THR A 42 11.08 17.59 6.87
N ALA A 43 10.00 17.56 7.64
CA ALA A 43 10.02 17.11 9.03
C ALA A 43 9.39 15.72 9.12
N VAL A 44 10.09 14.76 9.72
CA VAL A 44 9.58 13.43 10.06
C VAL A 44 9.14 13.46 11.51
N GLN A 45 7.96 12.91 11.80
CA GLN A 45 7.43 12.85 13.16
C GLN A 45 6.91 11.45 13.47
N GLU A 46 7.14 11.03 14.71
CA GLU A 46 6.45 9.90 15.32
C GLU A 46 5.50 10.42 16.39
N ILE A 47 4.23 10.04 16.28
CA ILE A 47 3.16 10.49 17.16
C ILE A 47 2.50 9.32 17.88
N THR A 48 2.22 9.48 19.16
CA THR A 48 1.46 8.50 19.93
C THR A 48 -0.01 8.48 19.50
N PRO A 49 -0.79 7.45 19.86
CA PRO A 49 -2.24 7.43 19.63
C PRO A 49 -3.00 8.61 20.26
N THR A 50 -2.44 9.24 21.30
CA THR A 50 -3.01 10.43 21.95
C THR A 50 -2.63 11.75 21.25
N GLY A 51 -1.74 11.69 20.25
CA GLY A 51 -1.30 12.84 19.45
C GLY A 51 -0.03 13.53 19.95
N GLU A 52 0.69 12.93 20.90
CA GLU A 52 1.97 13.47 21.40
C GLU A 52 3.11 13.14 20.44
N VAL A 53 3.95 14.12 20.11
CA VAL A 53 5.15 13.91 19.28
C VAL A 53 6.26 13.35 20.17
N VAL A 54 6.71 12.13 19.89
CA VAL A 54 7.77 11.43 20.64
C VAL A 54 9.12 11.38 19.90
N PHE A 55 9.10 11.72 18.61
CA PHE A 55 10.30 11.91 17.79
C PHE A 55 10.01 12.97 16.73
N GLU A 56 10.94 13.90 16.52
CA GLU A 56 10.95 14.83 15.39
C GLU A 56 12.35 14.87 14.78
N TRP A 57 12.41 14.77 13.45
CA TRP A 57 13.63 14.95 12.68
C TRP A 57 13.38 15.95 11.57
N ARG A 58 14.26 16.93 11.40
CA ARG A 58 14.10 18.00 10.41
C ARG A 58 15.25 17.95 9.41
N SER A 59 14.93 17.98 8.13
CA SER A 59 15.94 17.98 7.08
C SER A 59 16.91 19.16 7.16
N TRP A 60 16.47 20.29 7.71
CA TRP A 60 17.32 21.47 7.88
C TRP A 60 18.50 21.24 8.81
N ASP A 61 18.31 20.42 9.85
CA ASP A 61 19.33 20.13 10.85
C ASP A 61 20.28 19.04 10.37
N HIS A 62 19.76 18.07 9.60
CA HIS A 62 20.48 16.84 9.28
C HIS A 62 20.89 16.68 7.81
N LEU A 63 20.39 17.53 6.89
CA LEU A 63 20.75 17.55 5.48
C LEU A 63 21.02 18.98 4.97
N PRO A 64 21.89 19.78 5.61
CA PRO A 64 22.13 21.17 5.22
C PRO A 64 22.65 21.33 3.77
N LEU A 65 23.32 20.30 3.23
CA LEU A 65 23.81 20.29 1.85
C LEU A 65 22.71 20.04 0.81
N SER A 66 21.50 19.66 1.20
CA SER A 66 20.43 19.36 0.24
C SER A 66 20.03 20.57 -0.60
N LEU A 67 20.21 21.79 -0.08
CA LEU A 67 20.04 23.02 -0.86
C LEU A 67 20.89 22.95 -2.13
N TRP A 68 22.21 22.78 -1.99
CA TRP A 68 23.24 22.67 -3.05
C TRP A 68 23.09 21.44 -3.95
N GLU A 69 22.59 20.35 -3.39
CA GLU A 69 22.45 19.08 -4.09
C GLU A 69 21.13 18.99 -4.87
N SER A 70 20.11 19.79 -4.53
CA SER A 70 18.80 19.70 -5.17
C SER A 70 18.78 20.30 -6.59
N GLU A 71 18.12 19.58 -7.48
CA GLU A 71 17.90 19.97 -8.87
C GLU A 71 16.45 20.44 -9.03
N GLY A 72 16.20 21.75 -8.96
CA GLY A 72 14.83 22.26 -9.00
C GLY A 72 14.72 23.77 -9.04
N ARG A 73 14.74 24.34 -10.24
CA ARG A 73 14.50 25.78 -10.47
C ARG A 73 12.99 26.04 -10.47
N HIS A 74 12.41 26.33 -9.31
CA HIS A 74 11.04 26.84 -9.27
C HIS A 74 11.03 28.32 -8.85
N PRO A 75 10.41 29.21 -9.65
CA PRO A 75 10.47 30.65 -9.41
C PRO A 75 9.72 31.11 -8.15
N GLU A 76 8.84 30.27 -7.58
CA GLU A 76 7.96 30.65 -6.45
C GLU A 76 8.26 29.85 -5.18
N ILE A 77 8.05 28.52 -5.20
CA ILE A 77 8.30 27.63 -4.06
C ILE A 77 9.26 26.52 -4.45
N TRP A 78 10.33 26.38 -3.69
CA TRP A 78 11.35 25.37 -3.89
C TRP A 78 11.18 24.21 -2.93
N ASP A 79 10.52 23.17 -3.40
CA ASP A 79 10.44 21.91 -2.68
C ASP A 79 11.71 21.08 -2.91
N LEU A 80 12.50 20.88 -1.85
CA LEU A 80 13.85 20.33 -1.90
C LEU A 80 13.84 18.81 -2.07
N LEU A 81 13.22 18.12 -1.12
CA LEU A 81 13.32 16.67 -1.01
C LEU A 81 12.16 15.98 -1.72
N HIS A 82 10.96 16.58 -1.66
CA HIS A 82 9.71 15.96 -2.04
C HIS A 82 9.60 14.54 -1.46
N SER A 83 9.69 14.44 -0.14
CA SER A 83 9.59 13.14 0.54
C SER A 83 8.24 12.49 0.26
N ASN A 84 8.26 11.21 -0.09
CA ASN A 84 7.08 10.51 -0.60
C ASN A 84 6.87 9.08 -0.07
N ALA A 85 7.83 8.57 0.70
CA ALA A 85 7.69 7.32 1.42
C ALA A 85 8.58 7.32 2.66
N ILE A 86 8.07 6.74 3.72
CA ILE A 86 8.78 6.52 4.98
C ILE A 86 8.53 5.10 5.43
N VAL A 87 9.46 4.44 6.10
CA VAL A 87 9.23 3.12 6.69
C VAL A 87 10.11 2.93 7.91
N GLU A 88 9.55 2.34 8.96
CA GLU A 88 10.33 1.80 10.06
C GLU A 88 11.08 0.55 9.55
N ALA A 89 12.40 0.63 9.52
CA ALA A 89 13.25 -0.48 9.13
C ALA A 89 13.18 -1.62 10.16
N HIS A 90 13.61 -2.82 9.76
CA HIS A 90 13.60 -4.00 10.63
C HIS A 90 14.40 -3.77 11.92
N ASN A 91 15.45 -2.94 11.86
CA ASN A 91 16.28 -2.59 13.01
C ASN A 91 15.82 -1.32 13.76
N GLY A 92 14.60 -0.84 13.53
CA GLY A 92 13.99 0.28 14.28
C GLY A 92 14.36 1.67 13.77
N HIS A 93 15.40 1.81 12.93
CA HIS A 93 15.73 3.05 12.25
C HIS A 93 14.71 3.40 11.15
N ILE A 94 14.83 4.58 10.55
CA ILE A 94 13.87 5.08 9.56
C ILE A 94 14.50 5.08 8.17
N LEU A 95 13.77 4.60 7.16
CA LEU A 95 14.10 4.88 5.76
C LEU A 95 13.18 5.98 5.22
N LEU A 96 13.76 6.96 4.54
CA LEU A 96 13.06 8.08 3.93
C LEU A 96 13.37 8.14 2.43
N SER A 97 12.33 8.12 1.60
CA SER A 97 12.45 8.36 0.16
C SER A 97 12.29 9.84 -0.15
N MET A 98 13.30 10.41 -0.82
CA MET A 98 13.39 11.81 -1.24
C MET A 98 13.35 11.84 -2.77
N ARG A 99 12.16 12.07 -3.33
CA ARG A 99 11.90 11.94 -4.77
C ARG A 99 12.77 12.89 -5.59
N LYS A 100 12.85 14.15 -5.21
CA LYS A 100 13.56 15.18 -5.99
C LYS A 100 15.07 15.07 -5.92
N MET A 101 15.57 14.42 -4.87
CA MET A 101 16.99 14.10 -4.72
C MET A 101 17.37 12.81 -5.44
N SER A 102 16.37 12.03 -5.90
CA SER A 102 16.57 10.65 -6.36
C SER A 102 17.34 9.81 -5.35
N GLN A 103 16.97 9.96 -4.07
CA GLN A 103 17.68 9.38 -2.94
C GLN A 103 16.79 8.68 -1.92
N ILE A 104 17.33 7.62 -1.33
CA ILE A 104 16.85 7.03 -0.08
C ILE A 104 17.86 7.37 1.02
N ALA A 105 17.39 7.88 2.16
CA ALA A 105 18.20 8.05 3.36
C ALA A 105 17.80 7.03 4.43
N LYS A 106 18.79 6.55 5.21
CA LYS A 106 18.54 5.88 6.48
C LYS A 106 18.91 6.80 7.64
N ILE A 107 17.97 6.99 8.54
CA ILE A 107 18.07 7.90 9.69
C ILE A 107 18.11 7.03 10.94
N ASP A 108 19.13 7.25 11.77
CA ASP A 108 19.17 6.71 13.12
C ASP A 108 18.04 7.34 13.94
N ARG A 109 17.21 6.50 14.56
CA ARG A 109 15.98 6.97 15.23
C ARG A 109 16.28 7.72 16.52
N ASP A 110 17.38 7.38 17.19
CA ASP A 110 17.67 7.91 18.51
C ASP A 110 18.41 9.25 18.44
N SER A 111 19.38 9.36 17.52
CA SER A 111 20.21 10.55 17.34
C SER A 111 19.74 11.47 16.21
N GLY A 112 18.92 10.98 15.30
CA GLY A 112 18.56 11.68 14.06
C GLY A 112 19.67 11.69 13.00
N GLU A 113 20.83 11.07 13.25
CA GLU A 113 21.93 11.04 12.30
C GLU A 113 21.56 10.33 10.99
N VAL A 114 21.96 10.90 9.86
CA VAL A 114 21.81 10.24 8.56
C VAL A 114 22.93 9.22 8.39
N LEU A 115 22.61 7.95 8.70
CA LEU A 115 23.56 6.84 8.64
C LEU A 115 24.10 6.61 7.23
N TRP A 116 23.25 6.76 6.21
CA TRP A 116 23.64 6.72 4.81
C TRP A 116 22.56 7.26 3.88
N ARG A 117 22.99 7.60 2.65
CA ARG A 117 22.16 7.96 1.51
C ARG A 117 22.50 7.07 0.32
N LEU A 118 21.48 6.56 -0.37
CA LEU A 118 21.60 5.76 -1.58
C LEU A 118 20.99 6.51 -2.76
N GLY A 119 21.66 6.50 -3.91
CA GLY A 119 21.21 7.13 -5.14
C GLY A 119 21.60 8.60 -5.25
N GLY A 120 21.25 9.21 -6.38
CA GLY A 120 21.39 10.64 -6.65
C GLY A 120 22.77 11.24 -6.39
N LYS A 121 22.83 12.57 -6.33
CA LYS A 121 24.04 13.34 -6.03
C LYS A 121 24.33 13.30 -4.52
N GLY A 122 25.53 12.90 -4.12
CA GLY A 122 25.93 12.85 -2.71
C GLY A 122 25.61 11.53 -1.99
N GLY A 123 25.20 10.48 -2.72
CA GLY A 123 25.00 9.13 -2.16
C GLY A 123 26.31 8.47 -1.73
N ASN A 124 26.25 7.59 -0.72
CA ASN A 124 27.40 6.92 -0.11
C ASN A 124 27.78 5.59 -0.76
N PHE A 125 26.92 5.03 -1.63
CA PHE A 125 27.12 3.72 -2.23
C PHE A 125 27.52 3.82 -3.71
N ARG A 126 28.47 2.98 -4.12
CA ARG A 126 28.64 2.66 -5.54
C ARG A 126 27.54 1.70 -5.98
N ILE A 127 26.75 2.08 -6.97
CA ILE A 127 25.70 1.21 -7.51
C ILE A 127 26.30 0.22 -8.51
N LEU A 128 26.00 -1.07 -8.34
CA LEU A 128 26.51 -2.17 -9.15
C LEU A 128 25.37 -2.91 -9.85
N ASN A 129 25.66 -3.43 -11.05
CA ASN A 129 24.74 -4.21 -11.90
C ASN A 129 23.45 -3.49 -12.31
N ASP A 130 23.39 -2.17 -12.13
CA ASP A 130 22.29 -1.36 -12.60
C ASP A 130 22.73 -0.59 -13.85
N THR A 131 22.24 -1.03 -15.02
CA THR A 131 22.54 -0.37 -16.30
C THR A 131 21.96 1.03 -16.40
N ARG A 132 21.02 1.40 -15.51
CA ARG A 132 20.53 2.78 -15.38
C ARG A 132 21.48 3.67 -14.57
N GLY A 133 22.46 3.11 -13.87
CA GLY A 133 23.36 3.83 -12.98
C GLY A 133 22.74 4.10 -11.61
N TYR A 134 21.57 4.77 -11.57
CA TYR A 134 20.78 4.98 -10.36
C TYR A 134 19.29 5.12 -10.70
N PHE A 135 18.43 4.97 -9.69
CA PHE A 135 16.98 5.20 -9.78
C PHE A 135 16.64 6.69 -9.72
N ILE A 136 15.51 7.11 -10.30
CA ILE A 136 15.18 8.54 -10.45
C ILE A 136 13.72 8.79 -10.12
N GLY A 137 13.48 9.75 -9.22
CA GLY A 137 12.13 10.14 -8.81
C GLY A 137 11.35 9.01 -8.15
N GLN A 138 12.05 8.11 -7.46
CA GLN A 138 11.53 6.87 -6.89
C GLN A 138 10.43 7.09 -5.84
N HIS A 139 9.62 6.05 -5.64
CA HIS A 139 8.57 5.97 -4.62
C HIS A 139 8.66 4.66 -3.84
N ASP A 140 7.93 4.64 -2.73
CA ASP A 140 7.58 3.43 -1.97
C ASP A 140 8.77 2.54 -1.59
N VAL A 141 9.79 3.16 -0.99
CA VAL A 141 10.91 2.40 -0.41
C VAL A 141 10.40 1.43 0.66
N ARG A 142 10.96 0.21 0.66
CA ARG A 142 10.72 -0.80 1.69
C ARG A 142 12.02 -1.44 2.12
N ASP A 143 12.14 -1.68 3.41
CA ASP A 143 13.15 -2.57 3.94
C ASP A 143 12.66 -4.02 3.77
N LEU A 144 13.43 -4.83 3.06
CA LEU A 144 13.17 -6.26 2.89
C LEU A 144 13.89 -7.11 3.94
N GLY A 145 14.61 -6.47 4.87
CA GLY A 145 15.31 -7.13 5.96
C GLY A 145 16.64 -7.72 5.50
N LYS A 146 16.94 -8.95 5.94
CA LYS A 146 18.19 -9.65 5.59
C LYS A 146 17.96 -10.98 4.86
N PRO A 147 17.30 -11.00 3.68
CA PRO A 147 17.19 -12.22 2.89
C PRO A 147 18.59 -12.76 2.57
N GLU A 148 18.81 -14.05 2.81
CA GLU A 148 20.12 -14.69 2.64
C GLU A 148 21.27 -13.98 3.40
N GLY A 149 20.95 -13.33 4.53
CA GLY A 149 21.91 -12.62 5.37
C GLY A 149 22.32 -11.23 4.88
N LYS A 150 21.79 -10.73 3.75
CA LYS A 150 22.18 -9.43 3.16
C LYS A 150 21.11 -8.38 3.39
N GLN A 151 21.48 -7.19 3.86
CA GLN A 151 20.51 -6.11 4.02
C GLN A 151 19.96 -5.70 2.64
N GLN A 152 18.66 -5.79 2.46
CA GLN A 152 18.03 -5.55 1.16
C GLN A 152 16.91 -4.54 1.26
N ILE A 153 16.78 -3.68 0.24
CA ILE A 153 15.65 -2.75 0.11
C ILE A 153 14.98 -2.94 -1.25
N SER A 154 13.70 -2.58 -1.35
CA SER A 154 12.99 -2.43 -2.62
C SER A 154 12.52 -1.00 -2.82
N ILE A 155 12.42 -0.58 -4.08
CA ILE A 155 11.89 0.71 -4.50
C ILE A 155 11.06 0.58 -5.77
N PHE A 156 10.16 1.54 -6.00
CA PHE A 156 9.57 1.80 -7.31
C PHE A 156 10.35 2.94 -7.98
N ASP A 157 11.17 2.62 -8.98
CA ASP A 157 11.94 3.57 -9.77
C ASP A 157 11.09 4.11 -10.93
N ASN A 158 10.59 5.33 -10.78
CA ASN A 158 9.80 5.99 -11.81
C ASN A 158 10.59 6.21 -13.11
N GLY A 159 11.88 6.51 -13.01
CA GLY A 159 12.75 6.72 -14.18
C GLY A 159 12.42 7.97 -14.98
N VAL A 160 11.76 8.96 -14.36
CA VAL A 160 11.47 10.25 -15.01
C VAL A 160 12.75 11.04 -15.25
N ILE A 161 12.88 11.64 -16.45
CA ILE A 161 13.99 12.50 -16.95
C ILE A 161 15.29 12.34 -16.17
N ALA A 162 16.22 11.54 -16.69
CA ALA A 162 17.53 11.40 -16.09
C ALA A 162 18.38 12.68 -16.20
N ALA A 163 19.43 12.80 -15.38
CA ALA A 163 20.34 13.94 -15.40
C ALA A 163 21.02 14.17 -16.78
N ASP A 164 21.04 13.15 -17.64
CA ASP A 164 21.50 13.24 -19.04
C ASP A 164 20.43 13.77 -20.02
N GLY A 165 19.26 14.18 -19.52
CA GLY A 165 18.13 14.70 -20.28
C GLY A 165 17.30 13.62 -20.98
N LYS A 166 17.61 12.32 -20.82
CA LYS A 166 16.85 11.23 -21.46
C LYS A 166 15.82 10.65 -20.49
N ALA A 167 14.58 10.53 -20.94
CA ALA A 167 13.57 9.75 -20.23
C ALA A 167 13.91 8.25 -20.34
N ARG A 168 13.76 7.50 -19.23
CA ARG A 168 13.86 6.03 -19.28
C ARG A 168 12.65 5.47 -20.02
N ARG A 169 12.80 4.27 -20.62
CA ARG A 169 11.74 3.62 -21.42
C ARG A 169 10.52 3.19 -20.60
N GLY A 170 10.69 2.99 -19.29
CA GLY A 170 9.63 2.59 -18.38
C GLY A 170 10.07 2.69 -16.92
N SER A 171 9.09 2.74 -16.03
CA SER A 171 9.32 2.59 -14.60
C SER A 171 9.62 1.13 -14.25
N ARG A 172 10.20 0.88 -13.09
CA ARG A 172 10.52 -0.48 -12.64
C ARG A 172 10.34 -0.66 -11.15
N GLY A 173 10.09 -1.88 -10.73
CA GLY A 173 10.47 -2.29 -9.37
C GLY A 173 11.95 -2.66 -9.38
N ALA A 174 12.68 -2.26 -8.35
CA ALA A 174 14.09 -2.58 -8.18
C ALA A 174 14.39 -2.98 -6.74
N GLU A 175 15.28 -3.95 -6.57
CA GLU A 175 15.78 -4.40 -5.26
C GLU A 175 17.30 -4.36 -5.24
N TYR A 176 17.84 -3.82 -4.15
CA TYR A 176 19.28 -3.68 -3.96
C TYR A 176 19.73 -4.36 -2.69
N ASP A 177 20.75 -5.20 -2.80
CA ASP A 177 21.56 -5.64 -1.67
C ASP A 177 22.50 -4.49 -1.29
N LEU A 178 22.47 -4.09 -0.02
CA LEU A 178 23.33 -3.07 0.55
C LEU A 178 24.52 -3.73 1.25
N HIS A 179 25.72 -3.37 0.80
CA HIS A 179 26.98 -3.88 1.32
C HIS A 179 27.72 -2.80 2.10
N PHE A 180 28.23 -3.19 3.26
CA PHE A 180 28.98 -2.36 4.18
C PHE A 180 30.34 -2.99 4.48
N ASP A 181 31.30 -2.19 4.91
CA ASP A 181 32.58 -2.69 5.41
C ASP A 181 32.47 -3.23 6.85
N SER A 182 33.59 -3.70 7.40
CA SER A 182 33.66 -4.24 8.76
C SER A 182 33.31 -3.23 9.87
N HIS A 183 33.28 -1.93 9.55
CA HIS A 183 32.93 -0.85 10.47
C HIS A 183 31.52 -0.31 10.19
N GLY A 184 30.73 -0.98 9.33
CA GLY A 184 29.38 -0.55 8.99
C GLY A 184 29.31 0.62 8.00
N ARG A 185 30.42 0.99 7.34
CA ARG A 185 30.42 2.07 6.36
C ARG A 185 29.89 1.59 5.01
N PRO A 186 29.00 2.34 4.32
CA PRO A 186 28.51 2.00 2.99
C PRO A 186 29.62 1.75 1.97
N LEU A 187 29.51 0.67 1.20
CA LEU A 187 30.43 0.35 0.10
C LEU A 187 29.74 0.36 -1.26
N ASN A 188 28.80 -0.57 -1.44
CA ASN A 188 28.10 -0.73 -2.71
C ASN A 188 26.66 -1.20 -2.52
N ALA A 189 25.81 -0.78 -3.45
CA ALA A 189 24.43 -1.23 -3.56
C ALA A 189 24.29 -2.01 -4.86
N ARG A 190 24.07 -3.31 -4.76
CA ARG A 190 24.03 -4.20 -5.92
C ARG A 190 22.59 -4.50 -6.29
N LEU A 191 22.20 -4.16 -7.53
CA LEU A 191 20.90 -4.53 -8.07
C LEU A 191 20.81 -6.06 -8.16
N VAL A 192 19.82 -6.64 -7.49
CA VAL A 192 19.61 -8.11 -7.44
C VAL A 192 18.30 -8.55 -8.06
N ASN A 193 17.31 -7.65 -8.12
CA ASN A 193 16.10 -7.86 -8.87
C ASN A 193 15.66 -6.56 -9.53
N SER A 194 15.14 -6.66 -10.75
CA SER A 194 14.59 -5.52 -11.47
C SER A 194 13.57 -6.00 -12.48
N TYR A 195 12.44 -5.31 -12.54
CA TYR A 195 11.43 -5.56 -13.55
C TYR A 195 11.01 -4.24 -14.22
N ASP A 196 11.41 -4.08 -15.48
CA ASP A 196 10.97 -2.95 -16.32
C ASP A 196 9.53 -3.20 -16.78
N THR A 197 8.65 -2.25 -16.50
CA THR A 197 7.22 -2.37 -16.80
C THR A 197 6.91 -2.01 -18.25
N GLY A 198 7.86 -1.38 -18.96
CA GLY A 198 7.63 -0.78 -20.28
C GLY A 198 6.68 0.42 -20.26
N ILE A 199 6.24 0.86 -19.07
CA ILE A 199 5.28 1.95 -18.88
C ILE A 199 5.91 2.99 -17.98
N LEU A 200 5.94 4.24 -18.43
CA LEU A 200 6.46 5.35 -17.64
C LEU A 200 5.38 5.87 -16.67
N ALA A 201 5.65 5.75 -15.38
CA ALA A 201 4.93 6.40 -14.30
C ALA A 201 5.63 7.71 -13.96
N TYR A 202 5.02 8.84 -14.31
CA TYR A 202 5.61 10.17 -14.06
C TYR A 202 5.77 10.48 -12.57
N ALA A 203 4.77 10.08 -11.78
CA ALA A 203 4.77 10.24 -10.34
C ALA A 203 3.96 9.13 -9.69
N LYS A 204 4.10 9.00 -8.37
CA LYS A 204 3.41 7.99 -7.57
C LYS A 204 3.83 6.59 -7.99
N GLY A 205 3.04 5.59 -7.61
CA GLY A 205 3.32 4.19 -7.89
C GLY A 205 4.00 3.48 -6.72
N SER A 206 4.05 2.16 -6.83
CA SER A 206 4.60 1.29 -5.80
C SER A 206 5.11 -0.01 -6.37
N TYR A 207 6.04 -0.61 -5.62
CA TYR A 207 6.51 -1.97 -5.83
C TYR A 207 6.60 -2.68 -4.48
N ARG A 208 6.01 -3.87 -4.39
CA ARG A 208 6.05 -4.72 -3.20
C ARG A 208 6.45 -6.14 -3.56
N ARG A 209 7.48 -6.63 -2.87
CA ARG A 209 7.83 -8.05 -2.84
C ARG A 209 6.86 -8.79 -1.91
N MET A 210 6.27 -9.85 -2.40
CA MET A 210 5.38 -10.73 -1.64
C MET A 210 6.16 -11.93 -1.06
N PRO A 211 5.69 -12.56 0.04
CA PRO A 211 6.37 -13.70 0.66
C PRO A 211 6.55 -14.91 -0.27
N ASN A 212 5.66 -15.09 -1.24
CA ASN A 212 5.76 -16.16 -2.25
C ASN A 212 6.73 -15.82 -3.40
N GLY A 213 7.47 -14.71 -3.31
CA GLY A 213 8.41 -14.25 -4.33
C GLY A 213 7.77 -13.38 -5.43
N ASN A 214 6.45 -13.24 -5.48
CA ASN A 214 5.79 -12.39 -6.48
C ASN A 214 6.11 -10.91 -6.27
N GLY A 215 6.05 -10.14 -7.36
CA GLY A 215 6.10 -8.68 -7.33
C GLY A 215 4.72 -8.08 -7.61
N VAL A 216 4.28 -7.14 -6.77
CA VAL A 216 3.06 -6.35 -6.98
C VAL A 216 3.43 -4.91 -7.30
N TYR A 217 2.86 -4.38 -8.38
CA TYR A 217 3.18 -3.05 -8.91
C TYR A 217 1.92 -2.20 -9.04
N CYS A 218 2.04 -0.93 -8.69
CA CYS A 218 1.12 0.14 -9.09
C CYS A 218 1.90 1.12 -9.96
N LEU A 219 1.40 1.42 -11.14
CA LEU A 219 2.11 2.25 -12.11
C LEU A 219 1.75 3.75 -12.02
N GLY A 220 1.15 4.17 -10.91
CA GLY A 220 0.93 5.57 -10.59
C GLY A 220 0.22 6.34 -11.70
N VAL A 221 0.74 7.53 -11.99
CA VAL A 221 0.18 8.43 -13.01
C VAL A 221 1.07 8.45 -14.25
N GLY A 222 0.46 8.25 -15.42
CA GLY A 222 1.11 8.40 -16.73
C GLY A 222 0.96 9.81 -17.30
N VAL A 223 1.75 10.12 -18.32
CA VAL A 223 1.71 11.39 -19.05
C VAL A 223 1.75 11.08 -20.56
N LYS A 224 0.70 11.44 -21.30
CA LYS A 224 0.65 11.27 -22.77
C LYS A 224 1.26 12.45 -23.52
N GLN A 225 1.06 13.66 -23.00
CA GLN A 225 1.59 14.92 -23.51
C GLN A 225 1.88 15.84 -22.31
N PRO A 226 2.72 16.88 -22.42
CA PRO A 226 2.89 17.85 -21.35
C PRO A 226 1.53 18.32 -20.83
N ARG A 227 1.29 18.15 -19.52
CA ARG A 227 0.03 18.52 -18.82
C ARG A 227 -1.20 17.66 -19.13
N VAL A 228 -1.08 16.58 -19.89
CA VAL A 228 -2.16 15.58 -20.10
C VAL A 228 -1.84 14.31 -19.34
N TRP A 229 -2.46 14.20 -18.17
CA TRP A 229 -2.31 13.10 -17.23
C TRP A 229 -3.21 11.93 -17.62
N THR A 230 -2.71 10.71 -17.43
CA THR A 230 -3.47 9.48 -17.68
C THR A 230 -3.34 8.51 -16.52
N ALA A 231 -4.32 7.64 -16.35
CA ALA A 231 -4.18 6.54 -15.42
C ALA A 231 -3.37 5.41 -16.07
N ASN A 232 -2.35 4.95 -15.37
CA ASN A 232 -1.67 3.70 -15.69
C ASN A 232 -2.39 2.53 -14.99
N PRO A 233 -2.06 1.26 -15.30
CA PRO A 233 -2.54 0.11 -14.54
C PRO A 233 -2.31 0.30 -13.03
N PHE A 234 -3.37 0.10 -12.24
CA PHE A 234 -3.32 0.31 -10.80
C PHE A 234 -2.89 -0.94 -10.03
N TYR A 235 -2.96 -2.11 -10.64
CA TYR A 235 -2.49 -3.35 -10.05
C TYR A 235 -1.90 -4.28 -11.10
N ILE A 236 -0.64 -4.64 -10.94
CA ILE A 236 0.00 -5.69 -11.72
C ILE A 236 0.67 -6.66 -10.75
N GLU A 237 0.41 -7.95 -10.88
CA GLU A 237 1.10 -8.99 -10.12
C GLU A 237 1.89 -9.88 -11.07
N LYS A 238 3.15 -10.15 -10.72
CA LYS A 238 4.07 -10.97 -11.50
C LYS A 238 4.71 -12.02 -10.64
N ASP A 239 4.95 -13.20 -11.21
CA ASP A 239 5.76 -14.23 -10.55
C ASP A 239 7.25 -13.88 -10.59
N SER A 240 8.07 -14.71 -9.93
CA SER A 240 9.52 -14.53 -9.83
C SER A 240 10.25 -14.61 -11.17
N SER A 241 9.63 -15.19 -12.22
CA SER A 241 10.18 -15.20 -13.59
C SER A 241 9.86 -13.91 -14.37
N GLY A 242 9.04 -13.02 -13.81
CA GLY A 242 8.58 -11.79 -14.46
C GLY A 242 7.32 -11.97 -15.31
N ARG A 243 6.72 -13.16 -15.33
CA ARG A 243 5.45 -13.40 -16.03
C ARG A 243 4.31 -12.69 -15.31
N GLU A 244 3.48 -11.99 -16.07
CA GLU A 244 2.26 -11.36 -15.56
C GLU A 244 1.21 -12.40 -15.19
N LEU A 245 0.74 -12.34 -13.94
CA LEU A 245 -0.34 -13.18 -13.43
C LEU A 245 -1.68 -12.44 -13.50
N VAL A 246 -1.66 -11.15 -13.14
CA VAL A 246 -2.85 -10.30 -13.07
C VAL A 246 -2.48 -8.88 -13.49
N ARG A 247 -3.39 -8.24 -14.22
CA ARG A 247 -3.38 -6.81 -14.51
C ARG A 247 -4.77 -6.24 -14.28
N MET A 248 -4.85 -5.11 -13.59
CA MET A 248 -6.07 -4.33 -13.41
C MET A 248 -5.79 -2.87 -13.80
N GLU A 249 -6.69 -2.33 -14.62
CA GLU A 249 -6.60 -0.99 -15.18
C GLU A 249 -7.99 -0.36 -15.26
N TRP A 250 -8.04 0.96 -15.31
CA TRP A 250 -9.29 1.69 -15.46
C TRP A 250 -9.74 1.66 -16.91
N ASP A 251 -11.04 1.46 -17.14
CA ASP A 251 -11.63 1.72 -18.44
C ASP A 251 -11.77 3.22 -18.67
N LEU A 252 -10.78 3.79 -19.33
CA LEU A 252 -10.70 5.22 -19.61
C LEU A 252 -11.74 5.72 -20.62
N HIS A 253 -12.54 4.85 -21.24
CA HIS A 253 -13.67 5.29 -22.08
C HIS A 253 -14.82 5.86 -21.24
N VAL A 254 -14.94 5.44 -19.99
CA VAL A 254 -16.04 5.83 -19.08
C VAL A 254 -15.66 7.07 -18.26
N TYR A 255 -14.37 7.27 -17.97
CA TYR A 255 -13.90 8.34 -17.08
C TYR A 255 -13.20 9.45 -17.86
N ARG A 256 -13.91 10.55 -18.13
CA ARG A 256 -13.38 11.77 -18.78
C ARG A 256 -12.59 12.69 -17.84
N HIS A 257 -12.48 12.35 -16.56
CA HIS A 257 -11.77 13.14 -15.55
C HIS A 257 -10.46 12.46 -15.12
N PHE A 258 -9.56 13.27 -14.57
CA PHE A 258 -8.25 12.86 -14.07
C PHE A 258 -8.42 11.77 -13.00
N LEU A 259 -8.07 10.53 -13.36
CA LEU A 259 -7.95 9.43 -12.41
C LEU A 259 -6.50 9.31 -11.94
N GLU A 260 -6.30 9.56 -10.64
CA GLU A 260 -5.00 9.40 -9.98
C GLU A 260 -4.97 8.09 -9.24
N ILE A 261 -3.89 7.32 -9.40
CA ILE A 261 -3.60 6.21 -8.49
C ILE A 261 -2.30 6.54 -7.77
N TYR A 262 -2.33 6.45 -6.45
CA TYR A 262 -1.16 6.69 -5.63
C TYR A 262 -0.34 5.41 -5.42
N ARG A 263 -0.97 4.37 -4.86
CA ARG A 263 -0.32 3.11 -4.44
C ARG A 263 -1.35 1.99 -4.46
N ALA A 264 -0.90 0.76 -4.69
CA ALA A 264 -1.70 -0.45 -4.45
C ALA A 264 -0.97 -1.38 -3.49
N ILE A 265 -1.73 -2.00 -2.60
CA ILE A 265 -1.23 -2.91 -1.56
C ILE A 265 -2.05 -4.18 -1.61
N LYS A 266 -1.37 -5.32 -1.70
CA LYS A 266 -1.94 -6.64 -1.42
C LYS A 266 -1.46 -7.06 -0.05
N ALA A 267 -2.39 -7.21 0.89
CA ALA A 267 -2.11 -7.61 2.26
C ALA A 267 -3.19 -8.61 2.72
N PRO A 268 -2.87 -9.48 3.70
CA PRO A 268 -3.90 -10.22 4.42
C PRO A 268 -4.91 -9.24 5.01
N TRP A 269 -6.19 -9.58 4.93
CA TRP A 269 -7.25 -8.79 5.53
C TRP A 269 -8.20 -9.70 6.30
N ILE A 270 -8.33 -9.42 7.59
CA ILE A 270 -9.32 -10.04 8.45
C ILE A 270 -10.50 -9.08 8.54
N GLY A 271 -11.62 -9.47 7.95
CA GLY A 271 -12.85 -8.73 8.01
C GLY A 271 -13.76 -9.29 9.09
N THR A 272 -14.09 -8.44 10.06
CA THR A 272 -15.02 -8.70 11.17
C THR A 272 -16.16 -7.68 11.10
N PRO A 273 -17.20 -7.92 10.28
CA PRO A 273 -18.28 -6.97 10.12
C PRO A 273 -18.99 -6.71 11.46
N ALA A 274 -19.31 -5.45 11.73
CA ALA A 274 -20.03 -5.04 12.94
C ALA A 274 -21.54 -5.35 12.89
N TRP A 275 -22.05 -5.80 11.74
CA TRP A 275 -23.44 -6.21 11.53
C TRP A 275 -23.53 -7.74 11.40
N PRO A 276 -24.67 -8.35 11.77
CA PRO A 276 -24.85 -9.80 11.65
C PRO A 276 -24.96 -10.24 10.18
N PRO A 277 -24.80 -11.54 9.90
CA PRO A 277 -25.21 -12.15 8.64
C PRO A 277 -26.63 -11.76 8.22
N THR A 278 -26.88 -11.68 6.91
CA THR A 278 -28.23 -11.55 6.37
C THR A 278 -28.76 -12.93 5.98
N ALA A 279 -29.99 -13.23 6.39
CA ALA A 279 -30.76 -14.36 5.89
C ALA A 279 -32.10 -13.86 5.35
N LEU A 280 -32.59 -14.44 4.26
CA LEU A 280 -33.88 -14.12 3.66
C LEU A 280 -34.48 -15.35 2.99
N LEU A 281 -35.79 -15.50 3.08
CA LEU A 281 -36.55 -16.52 2.36
C LEU A 281 -37.04 -15.92 1.04
N ASP A 282 -36.87 -16.67 -0.05
CA ASP A 282 -37.32 -16.29 -1.38
C ASP A 282 -37.70 -17.53 -2.19
N ASP A 283 -38.84 -17.49 -2.88
CA ASP A 283 -39.31 -18.52 -3.80
C ASP A 283 -39.33 -18.04 -5.27
N ASN A 284 -38.83 -16.82 -5.52
CA ASN A 284 -38.76 -16.22 -6.84
C ASN A 284 -37.62 -16.80 -7.69
N ASN A 285 -37.73 -18.09 -7.98
CA ASN A 285 -36.84 -18.83 -8.85
C ASN A 285 -37.63 -19.73 -9.80
N LYS A 286 -36.97 -20.22 -10.87
CA LYS A 286 -37.61 -21.03 -11.92
C LYS A 286 -38.29 -22.30 -11.39
N ALA A 287 -37.76 -22.88 -10.31
CA ALA A 287 -38.29 -24.11 -9.71
C ALA A 287 -39.41 -23.85 -8.69
N LYS A 288 -39.74 -22.58 -8.41
CA LYS A 288 -40.74 -22.16 -7.39
C LYS A 288 -40.54 -22.84 -6.04
N THR A 289 -39.30 -23.18 -5.72
CA THR A 289 -38.93 -23.81 -4.45
C THR A 289 -38.55 -22.71 -3.47
N LEU A 290 -39.09 -22.74 -2.26
CA LEU A 290 -38.67 -21.81 -1.21
C LEU A 290 -37.18 -22.03 -0.90
N ARG A 291 -36.39 -20.95 -0.90
CA ARG A 291 -34.97 -20.98 -0.57
C ARG A 291 -34.68 -20.04 0.57
N LEU A 292 -33.91 -20.54 1.54
CA LEU A 292 -33.25 -19.68 2.50
C LEU A 292 -31.92 -19.23 1.89
N HIS A 293 -31.84 -17.97 1.51
CA HIS A 293 -30.61 -17.34 1.07
C HIS A 293 -29.89 -16.70 2.25
N PHE A 294 -28.55 -16.79 2.27
CA PHE A 294 -27.74 -16.20 3.32
C PHE A 294 -26.38 -15.74 2.82
N SER A 295 -25.88 -14.66 3.41
CA SER A 295 -24.55 -14.10 3.13
C SER A 295 -24.09 -13.21 4.29
N TRP A 296 -22.77 -13.00 4.36
CA TRP A 296 -22.19 -12.03 5.30
C TRP A 296 -21.08 -11.27 4.58
N ASN A 297 -21.41 -10.07 4.10
CA ASN A 297 -20.46 -9.27 3.35
C ASN A 297 -19.32 -8.81 4.24
N GLY A 298 -18.09 -9.05 3.79
CA GLY A 298 -16.87 -8.64 4.47
C GLY A 298 -16.40 -9.55 5.62
N ALA A 299 -17.09 -10.66 5.91
CA ALA A 299 -16.58 -11.64 6.88
C ALA A 299 -15.57 -12.58 6.21
N THR A 300 -14.27 -12.45 6.54
CA THR A 300 -13.22 -13.28 5.91
C THR A 300 -12.83 -14.51 6.72
N ARG A 301 -13.21 -14.58 8.00
CA ARG A 301 -13.02 -15.77 8.84
C ARG A 301 -14.08 -16.86 8.64
N LEU A 302 -15.21 -16.51 8.04
CA LEU A 302 -16.32 -17.44 7.79
C LEU A 302 -15.89 -18.58 6.86
N GLN A 303 -15.92 -19.82 7.35
CA GLN A 303 -15.62 -21.03 6.58
C GLN A 303 -16.85 -21.90 6.33
N ARG A 304 -17.80 -21.90 7.25
CA ARG A 304 -18.99 -22.75 7.15
C ARG A 304 -20.22 -22.04 7.67
N TRP A 305 -21.36 -22.40 7.11
CA TRP A 305 -22.67 -22.04 7.62
C TRP A 305 -23.32 -23.24 8.27
N ARG A 306 -23.93 -23.03 9.44
CA ARG A 306 -24.89 -23.97 10.03
C ARG A 306 -26.26 -23.34 9.99
N ILE A 307 -27.18 -23.96 9.26
CA ILE A 307 -28.57 -23.54 9.20
C ILE A 307 -29.33 -24.30 10.28
N VAL A 308 -29.93 -23.55 11.19
CA VAL A 308 -30.76 -24.11 12.26
C VAL A 308 -32.23 -23.76 12.03
N THR A 309 -33.11 -24.63 12.52
CA THR A 309 -34.57 -24.49 12.40
C THR A 309 -35.27 -24.83 13.70
N GLY A 310 -36.55 -24.47 13.80
CA GLY A 310 -37.42 -24.81 14.91
C GLY A 310 -38.86 -24.38 14.68
N ASP A 311 -39.74 -24.82 15.59
CA ASP A 311 -41.18 -24.56 15.56
C ASP A 311 -41.60 -23.24 16.21
N SER A 312 -40.69 -22.59 16.95
CA SER A 312 -40.94 -21.32 17.61
C SER A 312 -39.66 -20.50 17.67
N ALA A 313 -39.80 -19.18 17.61
CA ALA A 313 -38.72 -18.23 17.89
C ALA A 313 -38.67 -17.77 19.36
N LYS A 314 -39.43 -18.39 20.26
CA LYS A 314 -39.41 -18.08 21.70
C LYS A 314 -38.12 -18.55 22.38
N GLU A 315 -37.55 -19.64 21.88
CA GLU A 315 -36.30 -20.24 22.33
C GLU A 315 -35.27 -20.22 21.19
N PRO A 316 -33.96 -20.29 21.48
CA PRO A 316 -32.94 -20.43 20.45
C PRO A 316 -33.19 -21.63 19.55
N LEU A 317 -33.05 -21.44 18.23
CA LEU A 317 -33.17 -22.53 17.27
C LEU A 317 -31.95 -23.46 17.38
N THR A 318 -32.19 -24.76 17.61
CA THR A 318 -31.14 -25.75 17.87
C THR A 318 -31.12 -26.90 16.86
N PHE A 319 -32.22 -27.19 16.16
CA PHE A 319 -32.24 -28.29 15.20
C PHE A 319 -31.46 -27.92 13.95
N VAL A 320 -30.39 -28.67 13.66
CA VAL A 320 -29.57 -28.45 12.47
C VAL A 320 -30.33 -28.91 11.24
N TYR A 321 -30.67 -27.97 10.36
CA TYR A 321 -31.29 -28.24 9.07
C TYR A 321 -30.25 -28.61 8.00
N ALA A 322 -29.13 -27.88 7.98
CA ALA A 322 -28.05 -28.11 7.02
C ALA A 322 -26.72 -27.50 7.49
N GLU A 323 -25.61 -28.04 7.00
CA GLU A 323 -24.31 -27.37 7.03
C GLU A 323 -23.82 -27.11 5.59
N VAL A 324 -23.22 -25.94 5.35
CA VAL A 324 -22.82 -25.49 4.01
C VAL A 324 -21.44 -24.83 4.04
N GLU A 325 -20.49 -25.34 3.26
CA GLU A 325 -19.16 -24.72 3.14
C GLU A 325 -19.19 -23.39 2.38
N LYS A 326 -18.39 -22.42 2.85
CA LYS A 326 -18.26 -21.10 2.24
C LYS A 326 -17.37 -21.14 0.98
N ARG A 327 -18.01 -21.32 -0.18
CA ARG A 327 -17.32 -21.38 -1.50
C ARG A 327 -17.60 -20.19 -2.43
N GLN A 328 -18.51 -19.30 -2.05
CA GLN A 328 -18.96 -18.16 -2.86
C GLN A 328 -19.53 -17.05 -1.96
N PHE A 329 -19.88 -15.88 -2.52
CA PHE A 329 -20.38 -14.75 -1.74
C PHE A 329 -21.73 -15.00 -1.05
N LYS A 330 -22.71 -15.52 -1.81
CA LYS A 330 -24.09 -15.78 -1.36
C LYS A 330 -24.41 -17.26 -1.51
N HIS A 331 -25.02 -17.84 -0.48
CA HIS A 331 -25.42 -19.24 -0.44
C HIS A 331 -26.93 -19.39 -0.30
N TRP A 332 -27.41 -20.62 -0.48
CA TRP A 332 -28.79 -20.97 -0.18
C TRP A 332 -28.98 -22.45 0.12
N VAL A 333 -30.06 -22.75 0.84
CA VAL A 333 -30.63 -24.10 0.97
C VAL A 333 -32.09 -24.09 0.55
N ASN A 334 -32.56 -25.16 -0.08
CA ASN A 334 -33.98 -25.32 -0.39
C ASN A 334 -34.72 -25.73 0.88
N ILE A 335 -35.90 -25.17 1.13
CA ILE A 335 -36.76 -25.45 2.29
C ILE A 335 -38.01 -26.19 1.81
N GLN A 336 -38.00 -27.52 1.88
CA GLN A 336 -39.08 -28.35 1.32
C GLN A 336 -40.42 -28.16 2.05
N GLU A 337 -40.45 -28.24 3.39
CA GLU A 337 -41.69 -28.11 4.17
C GLU A 337 -42.16 -26.65 4.36
N GLY A 338 -41.32 -25.68 3.99
CA GLY A 338 -41.51 -24.28 4.40
C GLY A 338 -42.64 -23.56 3.68
N MET A 339 -43.14 -24.12 2.58
CA MET A 339 -44.32 -23.59 1.88
C MET A 339 -45.63 -23.94 2.60
N GLU A 340 -45.63 -25.01 3.40
CA GLU A 340 -46.86 -25.60 3.97
C GLU A 340 -46.92 -25.46 5.51
N LYS A 341 -45.77 -25.35 6.18
CA LYS A 341 -45.68 -25.29 7.65
C LYS A 341 -45.04 -23.99 8.12
N CYS A 342 -45.52 -23.49 9.26
CA CYS A 342 -44.84 -22.42 9.99
C CYS A 342 -43.53 -22.97 10.56
N ARG A 343 -42.40 -22.42 10.11
CA ARG A 343 -41.05 -22.77 10.56
C ARG A 343 -40.19 -21.52 10.66
N TYR A 344 -39.25 -21.56 11.58
CA TYR A 344 -38.26 -20.52 11.79
C TYR A 344 -36.88 -21.02 11.37
N PHE A 345 -36.06 -20.14 10.81
CA PHE A 345 -34.71 -20.45 10.35
C PHE A 345 -33.72 -19.36 10.75
N GLN A 346 -32.48 -19.77 10.95
CA GLN A 346 -31.37 -18.86 11.20
C GLN A 346 -30.09 -19.41 10.57
N ALA A 347 -29.26 -18.54 10.03
CA ALA A 347 -27.94 -18.89 9.52
C ALA A 347 -26.87 -18.53 10.55
N ILE A 348 -26.11 -19.52 11.00
CA ILE A 348 -24.99 -19.37 11.93
C ILE A 348 -23.69 -19.41 11.12
N ALA A 349 -22.87 -18.37 11.28
CA ALA A 349 -21.55 -18.26 10.68
C ALA A 349 -20.52 -18.93 11.59
N LEU A 350 -19.74 -19.86 11.04
CA LEU A 350 -18.69 -20.60 11.76
C LEU A 350 -17.32 -20.36 11.10
N ASP A 351 -16.26 -20.32 11.91
CA ASP A 351 -14.89 -20.30 11.40
C ASP A 351 -14.34 -21.72 11.10
N ASP A 352 -13.03 -21.82 10.87
CA ASP A 352 -12.30 -23.07 10.58
C ASP A 352 -12.26 -24.04 11.76
N GLU A 353 -12.31 -23.53 12.98
CA GLU A 353 -12.31 -24.30 14.23
C GLU A 353 -13.73 -24.78 14.60
N GLY A 354 -14.75 -24.23 13.94
CA GLY A 354 -16.15 -24.53 14.19
C GLY A 354 -16.77 -23.63 15.26
N GLU A 355 -16.06 -22.59 15.67
CA GLU A 355 -16.54 -21.59 16.61
C GLU A 355 -17.55 -20.66 15.97
N GLU A 356 -18.55 -20.26 16.75
CA GLU A 356 -19.60 -19.38 16.28
C GLU A 356 -19.11 -17.93 16.20
N LEU A 357 -19.11 -17.38 14.98
CA LEU A 357 -18.74 -15.98 14.74
C LEU A 357 -19.93 -15.04 14.93
N SER A 358 -21.11 -15.42 14.41
CA SER A 358 -22.33 -14.61 14.47
C SER A 358 -23.55 -15.39 13.98
N ARG A 359 -24.75 -14.83 14.20
CA ARG A 359 -26.03 -15.37 13.73
C ARG A 359 -26.80 -14.32 12.94
N SER A 360 -27.49 -14.74 11.89
CA SER A 360 -28.48 -13.88 11.23
C SER A 360 -29.66 -13.58 12.15
N PRO A 361 -30.48 -12.56 11.85
CA PRO A 361 -31.85 -12.53 12.36
C PRO A 361 -32.61 -13.82 12.03
N VAL A 362 -33.55 -14.21 12.89
CA VAL A 362 -34.47 -15.31 12.61
C VAL A 362 -35.41 -14.90 11.49
N VAL A 363 -35.54 -15.73 10.47
CA VAL A 363 -36.54 -15.59 9.42
C VAL A 363 -37.62 -16.66 9.59
N LYS A 364 -38.84 -16.33 9.19
CA LYS A 364 -40.00 -17.21 9.33
C LYS A 364 -40.66 -17.46 7.99
N THR A 365 -41.18 -18.65 7.78
CA THR A 365 -41.94 -18.99 6.57
C THR A 365 -43.28 -18.25 6.53
N THR A 366 -43.84 -18.12 5.33
CA THR A 366 -45.13 -17.41 5.10
C THR A 366 -46.26 -17.91 5.99
N PRO A 367 -46.44 -19.22 6.26
CA PRO A 367 -47.48 -19.71 7.16
C PRO A 367 -47.37 -19.26 8.64
N CYS A 368 -46.31 -18.55 9.02
CA CYS A 368 -46.15 -17.94 10.35
C CYS A 368 -46.65 -16.48 10.44
N MET A 369 -47.23 -15.95 9.36
CA MET A 369 -47.92 -14.66 9.30
C MET A 369 -49.42 -14.88 9.42
#